data_AF-A0A1H4XVS7-F1
#
_entry.id   AF-A0A1H4XVS7-F1
#
_cell.length_a   1.000
_cell.length_b   1.000
_cell.length_c   1.000
_cell.angle_alpha   90.00
_cell.angle_beta   90.00
_cell.angle_gamma   90.00
#
_symmetry.space_group_name_H-M   'P 1'
#
loop_
_entity.id
_entity.type
_entity.pdbx_description
1 polymer ?
#
loop_
_entity_poly.entity_id
_entity_poly.type
_entity_poly.pdbx_seq_one_letter_code
_entity_poly.pdbx_strand_id
1 'polypeptide(L)'
;MSDVTFLRQREPVDEYGRALYAISRSILRAMLDQLSTQDLTDLNVDRVDVTMRQLSHYVRLERDKGMRGDGFEWAVHEAIAGNEPLVTELVADALARTSPKVFRGSSGTSSLLFGYERAKYLGFLEAVVENAGEEAVLLPDSQGRPYRFASDWLKHAAQGATAEVLLGERIKKIWKTDIFLSDENARRYAAATIKSNHRLLEGGPGLRVAIVPAATDLRPGVRYDRSRGLWLTVLPDPDGFMGLFNDAYWSVASAVYTIGKQERPPYYMKPSVKGQRVAEQIEKYPTAKVIDIENALDEAAQQHLVEVKHQLVSVEAPEWLHINELRTPVIAPRPHFEPLD
;
A
#
# COMPACT_ATOMS: atom_id res chain seq x y z
N MET A 1 46.68 -16.68 10.36
CA MET A 1 45.55 -17.49 9.87
C MET A 1 44.32 -16.61 9.95
N SER A 2 43.63 -16.43 8.83
CA SER A 2 42.44 -15.59 8.70
C SER A 2 41.23 -16.30 9.31
N ASP A 3 40.61 -15.69 10.33
CA ASP A 3 39.31 -16.13 10.83
C ASP A 3 38.23 -15.75 9.83
N VAL A 4 37.77 -16.74 9.08
CA VAL A 4 36.58 -16.65 8.24
C VAL A 4 35.37 -16.86 9.15
N THR A 5 34.59 -15.81 9.37
CA THR A 5 33.30 -15.92 10.07
C THR A 5 32.24 -16.37 9.08
N PHE A 6 31.78 -17.61 9.21
CA PHE A 6 30.62 -18.10 8.48
C PHE A 6 29.35 -17.74 9.27
N LEU A 7 28.48 -16.92 8.67
CA LEU A 7 27.12 -16.68 9.18
C LEU A 7 26.23 -17.82 8.69
N ARG A 8 25.60 -18.53 9.63
CA ARG A 8 24.58 -19.56 9.35
C ARG A 8 23.24 -19.07 9.87
N GLN A 9 22.24 -19.03 8.99
CA GLN A 9 20.85 -18.73 9.33
C GLN A 9 20.37 -19.64 10.46
N ARG A 10 19.84 -19.05 11.54
CA ARG A 10 19.61 -19.79 12.78
C ARG A 10 18.24 -20.47 12.87
N GLU A 11 17.18 -20.00 12.20
CA GLU A 11 15.88 -20.67 12.05
C GLU A 11 15.12 -20.15 10.79
N PRO A 12 14.11 -20.85 10.24
CA PRO A 12 13.24 -20.25 9.23
C PRO A 12 12.50 -19.08 9.88
N VAL A 13 12.62 -17.90 9.30
CA VAL A 13 11.89 -16.74 9.79
C VAL A 13 10.40 -17.03 9.67
N ASP A 14 9.58 -16.65 10.67
CA ASP A 14 8.12 -16.63 10.51
C ASP A 14 7.74 -15.51 9.53
N GLU A 15 8.00 -15.78 8.25
CA GLU A 15 7.75 -14.91 7.12
C GLU A 15 6.28 -14.48 7.08
N TYR A 16 5.38 -15.37 7.51
CA TYR A 16 3.96 -15.08 7.65
C TYR A 16 3.69 -13.94 8.63
N GLY A 17 4.22 -13.98 9.86
CA GLY A 17 3.99 -12.94 10.86
C GLY A 17 4.53 -11.58 10.45
N ARG A 18 5.73 -11.54 9.86
CA ARG A 18 6.30 -10.28 9.33
C ARG A 18 5.47 -9.71 8.20
N ALA A 19 5.07 -10.55 7.26
CA ALA A 19 4.24 -10.14 6.14
C ALA A 19 2.83 -9.69 6.62
N LEU A 20 2.32 -10.29 7.70
CA LEU A 20 1.08 -9.88 8.34
C LEU A 20 1.18 -8.47 8.93
N TYR A 21 2.30 -8.11 9.57
CA TYR A 21 2.55 -6.74 10.04
C TYR A 21 2.66 -5.75 8.88
N ALA A 22 3.41 -6.08 7.83
CA ALA A 22 3.56 -5.24 6.65
C ALA A 22 2.20 -4.93 6.00
N ILE A 23 1.37 -5.94 5.76
CA ILE A 23 0.05 -5.72 5.14
C ILE A 23 -0.90 -4.99 6.11
N SER A 24 -0.84 -5.26 7.42
CA SER A 24 -1.64 -4.55 8.41
C SER A 24 -1.34 -3.04 8.41
N ARG A 25 -0.07 -2.67 8.23
CA ARG A 25 0.35 -1.28 8.03
C ARG A 25 -0.28 -0.69 6.76
N SER A 26 -0.22 -1.39 5.63
CA SER A 26 -0.84 -0.95 4.36
C SER A 26 -2.33 -0.64 4.53
N ILE A 27 -3.04 -1.50 5.28
CA ILE A 27 -4.46 -1.37 5.54
C ILE A 27 -4.75 -0.16 6.44
N LEU A 28 -3.98 0.06 7.50
CA LEU A 28 -4.14 1.25 8.35
C LEU A 28 -3.85 2.55 7.59
N ARG A 29 -2.81 2.54 6.75
CA ARG A 29 -2.50 3.67 5.85
C ARG A 29 -3.69 3.97 4.94
N ALA A 30 -4.25 2.95 4.30
CA ALA A 30 -5.44 3.10 3.46
C ALA A 30 -6.63 3.68 4.24
N MET A 31 -6.90 3.18 5.45
CA MET A 31 -7.97 3.69 6.32
C MET A 31 -7.77 5.16 6.68
N LEU A 32 -6.53 5.58 6.97
CA LEU A 32 -6.20 6.96 7.30
C LEU A 32 -6.35 7.88 6.09
N ASP A 33 -5.89 7.44 4.93
CA ASP A 33 -5.95 8.20 3.68
C ASP A 33 -7.38 8.35 3.15
N GLN A 34 -8.30 7.46 3.51
CA GLN A 34 -9.71 7.58 3.15
C GLN A 34 -10.45 8.67 3.94
N LEU A 35 -9.90 9.17 5.06
CA LEU A 35 -10.52 10.28 5.79
C LEU A 35 -10.56 11.52 4.89
N SER A 36 -11.78 11.93 4.56
CA SER A 36 -12.03 13.10 3.74
C SER A 36 -11.63 14.38 4.47
N THR A 37 -11.46 15.47 3.72
CA THR A 37 -11.26 16.80 4.32
C THR A 37 -12.39 17.17 5.28
N GLN A 38 -13.62 16.73 4.99
CA GLN A 38 -14.77 16.96 5.87
C GLN A 38 -14.65 16.16 7.18
N ASP A 39 -14.27 14.88 7.11
CA ASP A 39 -14.05 14.06 8.31
C ASP A 39 -12.96 14.67 9.21
N LEU A 40 -11.85 15.12 8.62
CA LEU A 40 -10.76 15.76 9.36
C LEU A 40 -11.18 17.11 9.97
N THR A 41 -12.02 17.87 9.27
CA THR A 41 -12.60 19.12 9.78
C THR A 41 -13.53 18.85 10.96
N ASP A 42 -14.39 17.83 10.86
CA ASP A 42 -15.32 17.43 11.92
C ASP A 42 -14.58 16.88 13.14
N LEU A 43 -13.47 16.16 12.93
CA LEU A 43 -12.55 15.72 13.98
C LEU A 43 -11.72 16.87 14.58
N ASN A 44 -11.60 17.99 13.87
CA ASN A 44 -10.73 19.13 14.19
C ASN A 44 -9.28 18.70 14.48
N VAL A 45 -8.73 17.85 13.61
CA VAL A 45 -7.34 17.38 13.67
C VAL A 45 -6.76 17.31 12.26
N ASP A 46 -5.44 17.50 12.15
CA ASP A 46 -4.72 17.17 10.93
C ASP A 46 -4.61 15.65 10.78
N ARG A 47 -4.54 15.17 9.53
CA ARG A 47 -4.45 13.72 9.24
C ARG A 47 -3.33 13.03 10.00
N VAL A 48 -2.19 13.72 10.17
CA VAL A 48 -1.00 13.17 10.86
C VAL A 48 -1.22 12.96 12.36
N ASP A 49 -2.21 13.64 12.94
CA ASP A 49 -2.53 13.63 14.36
C ASP A 49 -3.75 12.79 14.71
N VAL A 50 -4.37 12.15 13.71
CA VAL A 50 -5.51 11.25 13.93
C VAL A 50 -5.06 10.08 14.81
N THR A 51 -5.77 9.90 15.92
CA THR A 51 -5.57 8.76 16.83
C THR A 51 -6.30 7.51 16.37
N MET A 52 -5.83 6.33 16.81
CA MET A 52 -6.49 5.06 16.48
C MET A 52 -7.95 5.01 16.94
N ARG A 53 -8.27 5.63 18.08
CA ARG A 53 -9.65 5.78 18.56
C ARG A 53 -10.48 6.62 17.60
N GLN A 54 -9.99 7.78 17.17
CA GLN A 54 -10.71 8.64 16.22
C GLN A 54 -10.95 7.91 14.90
N LEU A 55 -9.90 7.31 14.33
CA LEU A 55 -10.00 6.51 13.11
C LEU A 55 -11.06 5.41 13.27
N SER A 56 -11.03 4.67 14.38
CA SER A 56 -11.96 3.56 14.64
C SER A 56 -13.42 4.00 14.83
N HIS A 57 -13.70 5.26 15.16
CA HIS A 57 -15.08 5.77 15.24
C HIS A 57 -15.59 6.25 13.88
N TYR A 58 -14.70 6.74 13.02
CA TYR A 58 -15.06 7.32 11.73
C TYR A 58 -15.08 6.28 10.60
N VAL A 59 -14.15 5.34 10.59
CA VAL A 59 -14.06 4.29 9.56
C VAL A 59 -15.28 3.38 9.61
N ARG A 60 -15.94 3.18 8.46
CA ARG A 60 -17.16 2.35 8.33
C ARG A 60 -16.90 1.13 7.47
N LEU A 61 -16.26 0.11 8.06
CA LEU A 61 -15.81 -1.09 7.35
C LEU A 61 -16.91 -1.83 6.59
N GLU A 62 -18.13 -1.90 7.12
CA GLU A 62 -19.23 -2.62 6.48
C GLU A 62 -19.97 -1.81 5.41
N ARG A 63 -19.89 -0.48 5.46
CA ARG A 63 -20.62 0.41 4.53
C ARG A 63 -19.74 0.86 3.37
N ASP A 64 -18.43 0.85 3.57
CA ASP A 64 -17.46 1.28 2.57
C ASP A 64 -16.89 0.09 1.80
N LYS A 65 -17.54 -0.23 0.67
CA LYS A 65 -17.05 -1.26 -0.26
C LYS A 65 -15.69 -0.89 -0.87
N GLY A 66 -15.27 0.38 -0.80
CA GLY A 66 -14.00 0.89 -1.31
C GLY A 66 -12.83 0.56 -0.37
N MET A 67 -13.03 0.60 0.95
CA MET A 67 -11.95 0.46 1.95
C MET A 67 -11.08 -0.80 1.78
N ARG A 68 -11.71 -1.95 1.52
CA ARG A 68 -10.96 -3.19 1.26
C ARG A 68 -10.21 -3.15 -0.08
N GLY A 69 -10.77 -2.46 -1.07
CA GLY A 69 -10.10 -2.19 -2.35
C GLY A 69 -8.86 -1.33 -2.16
N ASP A 70 -8.98 -0.23 -1.41
CA ASP A 70 -7.87 0.70 -1.15
C ASP A 70 -6.74 0.04 -0.35
N GLY A 71 -7.10 -0.75 0.67
CA GLY A 71 -6.12 -1.56 1.40
C GLY A 71 -5.40 -2.56 0.49
N PHE A 72 -6.11 -3.14 -0.49
CA PHE A 72 -5.52 -4.06 -1.45
C PHE A 72 -4.56 -3.34 -2.42
N GLU A 73 -4.92 -2.14 -2.89
CA GLU A 73 -4.04 -1.29 -3.70
C GLU A 73 -2.74 -0.96 -2.97
N TRP A 74 -2.85 -0.51 -1.72
CA TRP A 74 -1.69 -0.20 -0.88
C TRP A 74 -0.84 -1.44 -0.63
N ALA A 75 -1.45 -2.58 -0.30
CA ALA A 75 -0.71 -3.82 -0.06
C ALA A 75 0.07 -4.28 -1.31
N VAL A 76 -0.51 -4.14 -2.51
CA VAL A 76 0.20 -4.45 -3.77
C VAL A 76 1.36 -3.46 -4.00
N HIS A 77 1.15 -2.17 -3.77
CA HIS A 77 2.21 -1.16 -3.90
C HIS A 77 3.38 -1.44 -2.94
N GLU A 78 3.09 -1.71 -1.66
CA GLU A 78 4.11 -1.99 -0.66
C GLU A 78 4.82 -3.32 -0.91
N ALA A 79 4.10 -4.35 -1.40
CA ALA A 79 4.73 -5.60 -1.82
C ALA A 79 5.71 -5.40 -2.99
N ILE A 80 5.40 -4.50 -3.94
CA ILE A 80 6.34 -4.14 -5.01
C ILE A 80 7.54 -3.39 -4.43
N ALA A 81 7.31 -2.39 -3.56
CA ALA A 81 8.39 -1.61 -2.94
C ALA A 81 9.31 -2.48 -2.06
N GLY A 82 8.75 -3.48 -1.38
CA GLY A 82 9.46 -4.48 -0.57
C GLY A 82 10.13 -5.60 -1.36
N ASN A 83 10.00 -5.62 -2.70
CA ASN A 83 10.49 -6.69 -3.58
C ASN A 83 9.93 -8.08 -3.27
N GLU A 84 8.66 -8.18 -2.86
CA GLU A 84 8.01 -9.45 -2.57
C GLU A 84 7.91 -10.32 -3.83
N PRO A 85 8.60 -11.49 -3.92
CA PRO A 85 8.71 -12.25 -5.16
C PRO A 85 7.36 -12.71 -5.72
N LEU A 86 6.43 -13.09 -4.82
CA LEU A 86 5.09 -13.56 -5.19
C LEU A 86 4.25 -12.50 -5.94
N VAL A 87 4.61 -11.23 -5.81
CA VAL A 87 3.97 -10.10 -6.51
C VAL A 87 4.86 -9.61 -7.64
N THR A 88 6.12 -9.31 -7.34
CA THR A 88 7.06 -8.67 -8.29
C THR A 88 7.35 -9.55 -9.50
N GLU A 89 7.46 -10.87 -9.37
CA GLU A 89 7.70 -11.76 -10.52
C GLU A 89 6.53 -11.74 -11.52
N LEU A 90 5.29 -11.78 -11.00
CA LEU A 90 4.08 -11.71 -11.84
C LEU A 90 3.93 -10.34 -12.49
N VAL A 91 4.22 -9.26 -11.75
CA VAL A 91 4.16 -7.89 -12.26
C VAL A 91 5.25 -7.66 -13.33
N ALA A 92 6.48 -8.13 -13.10
CA ALA A 92 7.57 -8.06 -14.06
C ALA A 92 7.25 -8.81 -15.35
N ASP A 93 6.69 -10.03 -15.27
CA ASP A 93 6.28 -10.79 -16.45
C ASP A 93 5.18 -10.06 -17.23
N ALA A 94 4.19 -9.47 -16.56
CA ALA A 94 3.17 -8.65 -17.21
C ALA A 94 3.79 -7.40 -17.88
N LEU A 95 4.67 -6.66 -17.20
CA LEU A 95 5.37 -5.51 -17.75
C LEU A 95 6.19 -5.87 -18.99
N ALA A 96 6.99 -6.93 -18.92
CA ALA A 96 7.80 -7.43 -20.03
C ALA A 96 6.96 -7.77 -21.27
N ARG A 97 5.70 -8.20 -21.08
CA ARG A 97 4.76 -8.49 -22.16
C ARG A 97 4.06 -7.24 -22.69
N THR A 98 3.88 -6.20 -21.88
CA THR A 98 3.27 -4.95 -22.32
C THR A 98 4.16 -4.26 -23.36
N SER A 99 5.45 -4.08 -23.07
CA SER A 99 6.40 -3.37 -23.94
C SER A 99 7.74 -4.11 -23.94
N PRO A 100 7.87 -5.21 -24.72
CA PRO A 100 9.05 -6.07 -24.66
C PRO A 100 10.37 -5.38 -24.98
N LYS A 101 10.36 -4.36 -25.85
CA LYS A 101 11.58 -3.59 -26.18
C LYS A 101 12.09 -2.73 -25.02
N VAL A 102 11.24 -2.46 -24.03
CA VAL A 102 11.54 -1.59 -22.90
C VAL A 102 11.82 -2.40 -21.65
N PHE A 103 10.97 -3.39 -21.34
CA PHE A 103 10.97 -4.06 -20.04
C PHE A 103 11.54 -5.48 -20.06
N ARG A 104 11.74 -6.10 -21.24
CA ARG A 104 12.26 -7.48 -21.28
C ARG A 104 13.73 -7.48 -20.88
N GLY A 105 14.05 -8.25 -19.83
CA GLY A 105 15.41 -8.34 -19.30
C GLY A 105 15.79 -7.17 -18.40
N SER A 106 14.87 -6.26 -18.09
CA SER A 106 15.05 -5.27 -17.02
C SER A 106 15.03 -5.97 -15.66
N SER A 107 15.83 -5.46 -14.73
CA SER A 107 15.85 -5.88 -13.32
C SER A 107 14.83 -5.09 -12.49
N GLY A 108 14.33 -5.75 -11.45
CA GLY A 108 13.44 -5.17 -10.45
C GLY A 108 12.06 -4.78 -10.99
N THR A 109 11.21 -4.32 -10.08
CA THR A 109 9.91 -3.71 -10.38
C THR A 109 9.72 -2.57 -9.42
N SER A 110 9.32 -1.42 -9.94
CA SER A 110 8.94 -0.26 -9.13
C SER A 110 7.48 0.10 -9.40
N SER A 111 6.87 0.75 -8.41
CA SER A 111 5.53 1.29 -8.56
C SER A 111 5.43 2.68 -7.98
N LEU A 112 4.56 3.48 -8.56
CA LEU A 112 4.25 4.84 -8.15
C LEU A 112 2.73 4.95 -7.97
N LEU A 113 2.28 5.21 -6.75
CA LEU A 113 0.87 5.38 -6.44
C LEU A 113 0.30 6.60 -7.17
N PHE A 114 -0.91 6.46 -7.72
CA PHE A 114 -1.62 7.56 -8.38
C PHE A 114 -3.03 7.75 -7.82
N GLY A 115 -3.92 6.76 -7.95
CA GLY A 115 -5.30 6.73 -7.41
C GLY A 115 -6.08 8.06 -7.45
N TYR A 116 -7.07 8.20 -8.34
CA TYR A 116 -7.90 9.40 -8.49
C TYR A 116 -8.41 10.01 -7.17
N GLU A 117 -8.83 9.18 -6.22
CA GLU A 117 -9.34 9.67 -4.93
C GLU A 117 -8.26 10.36 -4.08
N ARG A 118 -7.01 9.92 -4.22
CA ARG A 118 -5.82 10.47 -3.52
C ARG A 118 -5.30 11.73 -4.20
N ALA A 119 -5.47 11.85 -5.51
CA ALA A 119 -5.08 13.04 -6.26
C ALA A 119 -5.89 14.31 -5.90
N LYS A 120 -6.97 14.17 -5.11
CA LYS A 120 -7.73 15.28 -4.53
C LYS A 120 -6.99 15.96 -3.36
N TYR A 121 -5.93 15.36 -2.83
CA TYR A 121 -5.11 15.94 -1.78
C TYR A 121 -4.05 16.89 -2.34
N LEU A 122 -3.96 18.08 -1.75
CA LEU A 122 -3.06 19.14 -2.18
C LEU A 122 -1.58 18.68 -2.05
N GLY A 123 -0.80 18.80 -3.13
CA GLY A 123 0.60 18.37 -3.17
C GLY A 123 0.85 16.94 -3.67
N PHE A 124 -0.20 16.12 -3.86
CA PHE A 124 -0.05 14.73 -4.28
C PHE A 124 0.50 14.62 -5.71
N LEU A 125 0.02 15.44 -6.64
CA LEU A 125 0.48 15.39 -8.04
C LEU A 125 1.91 15.87 -8.20
N GLU A 126 2.28 16.90 -7.44
CA GLU A 126 3.65 17.37 -7.35
C GLU A 126 4.57 16.26 -6.84
N ALA A 127 4.18 15.56 -5.77
CA ALA A 127 4.92 14.41 -5.25
C ALA A 127 5.02 13.25 -6.26
N VAL A 128 3.97 12.98 -7.05
CA VAL A 128 4.03 11.98 -8.14
C VAL A 128 5.04 12.37 -9.21
N VAL A 129 5.08 13.64 -9.62
CA VAL A 129 6.04 14.13 -10.62
C VAL A 129 7.47 14.12 -10.06
N GLU A 130 7.66 14.56 -8.81
CA GLU A 130 8.95 14.57 -8.13
C GLU A 130 9.50 13.15 -7.95
N ASN A 131 8.67 12.21 -7.46
CA ASN A 131 9.06 10.82 -7.27
C ASN A 131 9.33 10.08 -8.60
N ALA A 132 8.61 10.43 -9.67
CA ALA A 132 8.86 9.85 -10.98
C ALA A 132 10.16 10.37 -11.61
N GLY A 133 10.51 11.63 -11.34
CA GLY A 133 11.63 12.35 -11.96
C GLY A 133 11.26 13.03 -13.27
N GLU A 134 12.02 14.07 -13.64
CA GLU A 134 11.68 14.98 -14.76
C GLU A 134 11.60 14.30 -16.14
N GLU A 135 12.41 13.26 -16.36
CA GLU A 135 12.46 12.50 -17.62
C GLU A 135 11.46 11.35 -17.67
N ALA A 136 10.62 11.18 -16.64
CA ALA A 136 9.63 10.13 -16.58
C ALA A 136 8.58 10.24 -17.69
N VAL A 137 8.30 9.11 -18.32
CA VAL A 137 7.28 9.02 -19.38
C VAL A 137 6.32 7.86 -19.18
N LEU A 138 5.06 8.08 -19.51
CA LEU A 138 4.03 7.07 -19.65
C LEU A 138 4.08 6.46 -21.06
N LEU A 139 4.09 5.12 -21.11
CA LEU A 139 4.02 4.34 -22.33
C LEU A 139 2.55 3.99 -22.67
N PRO A 140 1.94 4.63 -23.67
CA PRO A 140 0.57 4.33 -24.07
C PRO A 140 0.47 2.94 -24.71
N ASP A 141 -0.76 2.43 -24.82
CA ASP A 141 -1.13 1.13 -25.41
C ASP A 141 -0.81 0.96 -26.91
N SER A 142 -0.42 2.06 -27.57
CA SER A 142 -0.29 2.19 -29.01
C SER A 142 1.04 2.81 -29.41
N GLN A 143 1.43 2.66 -30.68
CA GLN A 143 2.69 3.22 -31.18
C GLN A 143 2.68 4.76 -31.15
N GLY A 144 3.87 5.36 -31.01
CA GLY A 144 4.08 6.80 -31.07
C GLY A 144 4.87 7.34 -29.88
N ARG A 145 4.88 8.67 -29.73
CA ARG A 145 5.66 9.34 -28.68
C ARG A 145 5.05 9.07 -27.28
N PRO A 146 5.87 8.71 -26.27
CA PRO A 146 5.46 8.65 -24.87
C PRO A 146 4.98 9.99 -24.31
N TYR A 147 4.21 9.96 -23.22
CA TYR A 147 3.70 11.16 -22.53
C TYR A 147 4.57 11.48 -21.32
N ARG A 148 5.16 12.69 -21.25
CA ARG A 148 5.98 13.10 -20.10
C ARG A 148 5.12 13.33 -18.86
N PHE A 149 5.56 12.88 -17.69
CA PHE A 149 4.83 13.10 -16.43
C PHE A 149 4.73 14.59 -16.08
N ALA A 150 5.79 15.36 -16.35
CA ALA A 150 5.84 16.82 -16.16
C ALA A 150 4.97 17.64 -17.15
N SER A 151 3.88 17.06 -17.68
CA SER A 151 2.94 17.75 -18.57
C SER A 151 1.50 17.66 -18.06
N ASP A 152 0.59 18.46 -18.62
CA ASP A 152 -0.73 18.69 -18.01
C ASP A 152 -1.69 17.49 -18.03
N TRP A 153 -1.40 16.42 -18.78
CA TRP A 153 -2.29 15.24 -18.82
C TRP A 153 -2.46 14.61 -17.44
N LEU A 154 -1.45 14.66 -16.57
CA LEU A 154 -1.52 14.08 -15.23
C LEU A 154 -2.52 14.85 -14.36
N LYS A 155 -2.56 16.19 -14.49
CA LYS A 155 -3.55 17.05 -13.83
C LYS A 155 -4.97 16.78 -14.33
N HIS A 156 -5.13 16.52 -15.62
CA HIS A 156 -6.43 16.14 -16.17
C HIS A 156 -6.86 14.74 -15.73
N ALA A 157 -5.95 13.77 -15.72
CA ALA A 157 -6.23 12.42 -15.23
C ALA A 157 -6.65 12.42 -13.76
N ALA A 158 -6.03 13.27 -12.95
CA ALA A 158 -6.35 13.46 -11.53
C ALA A 158 -7.74 14.05 -11.27
N GLN A 159 -8.41 14.61 -12.28
CA GLN A 159 -9.79 15.09 -12.17
C GLN A 159 -10.82 13.99 -12.46
N GLY A 160 -10.36 12.80 -12.87
CA GLY A 160 -11.21 11.62 -13.01
C GLY A 160 -12.02 11.62 -14.30
N ALA A 161 -13.16 10.92 -14.28
CA ALA A 161 -14.01 10.71 -15.45
C ALA A 161 -14.49 12.02 -16.11
N THR A 162 -14.65 13.11 -15.33
CA THR A 162 -15.16 14.39 -15.84
C THR A 162 -14.19 15.09 -16.79
N ALA A 163 -12.87 14.89 -16.60
CA ALA A 163 -11.83 15.45 -17.44
C ALA A 163 -11.38 14.52 -18.58
N GLU A 164 -12.07 13.38 -18.78
CA GLU A 164 -11.74 12.42 -19.84
C GLU A 164 -11.70 13.06 -21.24
N VAL A 165 -12.57 14.05 -21.48
CA VAL A 165 -12.61 14.79 -22.76
C VAL A 165 -11.34 15.59 -23.03
N LEU A 166 -10.59 15.96 -21.98
CA LEU A 166 -9.33 16.70 -22.05
C LEU A 166 -8.12 15.78 -22.27
N LEU A 167 -8.31 14.46 -22.10
CA LEU A 167 -7.27 13.47 -22.33
C LEU A 167 -7.17 13.10 -23.81
N GLY A 168 -5.94 12.89 -24.27
CA GLY A 168 -5.67 12.42 -25.62
C GLY A 168 -6.19 11.00 -25.84
N GLU A 169 -6.56 10.68 -27.09
CA GLU A 169 -7.22 9.42 -27.45
C GLU A 169 -6.48 8.15 -26.99
N ARG A 170 -5.13 8.16 -26.98
CA ARG A 170 -4.30 7.02 -26.56
C ARG A 170 -4.19 6.83 -25.04
N ILE A 171 -4.69 7.79 -24.25
CA ILE A 171 -4.66 7.77 -22.79
C ILE A 171 -6.02 8.14 -22.20
N LYS A 172 -7.10 7.94 -22.97
CA LYS A 172 -8.46 8.38 -22.61
C LYS A 172 -8.92 7.85 -21.25
N LYS A 173 -8.53 6.63 -20.89
CA LYS A 173 -8.92 5.95 -19.63
C LYS A 173 -7.83 5.97 -18.57
N ILE A 174 -6.78 6.78 -18.73
CA ILE A 174 -5.64 6.82 -17.79
C ILE A 174 -6.03 7.27 -16.38
N TRP A 175 -7.15 7.99 -16.22
CA TRP A 175 -7.67 8.40 -14.91
C TRP A 175 -8.11 7.23 -14.02
N LYS A 176 -8.29 6.02 -14.59
CA LYS A 176 -8.57 4.76 -13.84
C LYS A 176 -7.31 4.08 -13.32
N THR A 177 -6.13 4.70 -13.50
CA THR A 177 -4.87 4.16 -13.02
C THR A 177 -4.84 4.20 -11.51
N ASP A 178 -4.51 3.07 -10.89
CA ASP A 178 -4.33 2.98 -9.44
C ASP A 178 -2.83 3.17 -9.12
N ILE A 179 -1.96 2.51 -9.89
CA ILE A 179 -0.50 2.67 -9.84
C ILE A 179 0.13 2.76 -11.23
N PHE A 180 1.25 3.46 -11.33
CA PHE A 180 2.15 3.36 -12.47
C PHE A 180 3.26 2.36 -12.16
N LEU A 181 3.53 1.45 -13.08
CA LEU A 181 4.52 0.38 -12.95
C LEU A 181 5.72 0.65 -13.84
N SER A 182 6.93 0.41 -13.35
CA SER A 182 8.18 0.53 -14.11
C SER A 182 9.17 -0.57 -13.72
N ASP A 183 10.29 -0.65 -14.42
CA ASP A 183 11.50 -1.32 -13.91
C ASP A 183 12.18 -0.49 -12.81
N GLU A 184 13.29 -1.00 -12.25
CA GLU A 184 14.07 -0.31 -11.21
C GLU A 184 14.58 1.09 -11.61
N ASN A 185 14.71 1.35 -12.91
CA ASN A 185 15.18 2.65 -13.41
C ASN A 185 14.13 3.75 -13.30
N ALA A 186 12.85 3.38 -13.14
CA ALA A 186 11.75 4.31 -12.88
C ALA A 186 11.64 5.46 -13.91
N ARG A 187 12.01 5.23 -15.19
CA ARG A 187 11.94 6.24 -16.27
C ARG A 187 10.76 6.07 -17.20
N ARG A 188 10.25 4.84 -17.34
CA ARG A 188 9.22 4.50 -18.32
C ARG A 188 8.15 3.68 -17.64
N TYR A 189 6.95 4.21 -17.63
CA TYR A 189 5.85 3.67 -16.85
C TYR A 189 4.77 3.07 -17.73
N ALA A 190 4.19 1.96 -17.27
CA ALA A 190 2.94 1.42 -17.76
C ALA A 190 1.86 1.67 -16.70
N ALA A 191 0.68 2.15 -17.11
CA ALA A 191 -0.42 2.32 -16.18
C ALA A 191 -1.08 0.99 -15.83
N ALA A 192 -1.34 0.79 -14.54
CA ALA A 192 -2.01 -0.37 -14.01
C ALA A 192 -3.25 0.00 -13.21
N THR A 193 -4.28 -0.83 -13.33
CA THR A 193 -5.43 -0.82 -12.44
C THR A 193 -5.40 -2.04 -11.53
N ILE A 194 -5.86 -1.89 -10.30
CA ILE A 194 -5.90 -2.92 -9.27
C ILE A 194 -7.35 -3.05 -8.82
N LYS A 195 -7.87 -4.27 -8.77
CA LYS A 195 -9.22 -4.51 -8.25
C LYS A 195 -9.23 -5.76 -7.37
N SER A 196 -9.82 -5.64 -6.18
CA SER A 196 -10.07 -6.77 -5.29
C SER A 196 -11.12 -7.75 -5.83
N ASN A 197 -11.83 -7.38 -6.91
CA ASN A 197 -12.74 -8.26 -7.64
C ASN A 197 -12.53 -8.10 -9.15
N HIS A 198 -12.06 -9.17 -9.80
CA HIS A 198 -11.75 -9.17 -11.22
C HIS A 198 -12.96 -8.87 -12.13
N ARG A 199 -14.19 -9.09 -11.65
CA ARG A 199 -15.41 -8.81 -12.43
C ARG A 199 -15.68 -7.32 -12.58
N LEU A 200 -15.09 -6.49 -11.70
CA LEU A 200 -15.18 -5.03 -11.74
C LEU A 200 -14.05 -4.40 -12.58
N LEU A 201 -13.19 -5.22 -13.20
CA LEU A 201 -12.15 -4.70 -14.07
C LEU A 201 -12.76 -4.05 -15.31
N GLU A 202 -12.29 -2.85 -15.58
CA GLU A 202 -12.53 -2.11 -16.81
C GLU A 202 -11.19 -1.79 -17.46
N GLY A 203 -11.14 -1.90 -18.78
CA GLY A 203 -9.97 -1.52 -19.58
C GLY A 203 -10.20 -0.24 -20.38
N GLY A 204 -9.26 0.03 -21.28
CA GLY A 204 -9.38 1.08 -22.28
C GLY A 204 -8.09 1.88 -22.47
N PRO A 205 -8.13 2.88 -23.36
CA PRO A 205 -6.91 3.53 -23.84
C PRO A 205 -6.04 4.12 -22.73
N GLY A 206 -4.78 3.73 -22.73
CA GLY A 206 -3.77 4.15 -21.76
C GLY A 206 -3.49 3.15 -20.64
N LEU A 207 -4.45 2.28 -20.31
CA LEU A 207 -4.25 1.21 -19.32
C LEU A 207 -3.56 0.01 -19.96
N ARG A 208 -2.64 -0.63 -19.24
CA ARG A 208 -1.78 -1.70 -19.79
C ARG A 208 -1.83 -2.99 -18.98
N VAL A 209 -1.86 -2.85 -17.66
CA VAL A 209 -1.80 -3.96 -16.70
C VAL A 209 -3.02 -3.90 -15.79
N ALA A 210 -3.53 -5.06 -15.39
CA ALA A 210 -4.50 -5.18 -14.32
C ALA A 210 -4.02 -6.19 -13.28
N ILE A 211 -4.03 -5.83 -12.00
CA ILE A 211 -3.65 -6.71 -10.89
C ILE A 211 -4.91 -7.09 -10.12
N VAL A 212 -5.16 -8.39 -10.00
CA VAL A 212 -6.39 -8.92 -9.37
C VAL A 212 -6.10 -10.20 -8.61
N PRO A 213 -6.95 -10.56 -7.62
CA PRO A 213 -6.89 -11.88 -7.01
C PRO A 213 -7.30 -12.98 -7.98
N ALA A 214 -6.79 -14.18 -7.75
CA ALA A 214 -7.37 -15.40 -8.28
C ALA A 214 -8.83 -15.57 -7.81
N ALA A 215 -9.60 -16.30 -8.61
CA ALA A 215 -10.98 -16.62 -8.34
C ALA A 215 -11.29 -18.03 -8.86
N THR A 216 -12.47 -18.55 -8.51
CA THR A 216 -12.94 -19.87 -8.96
C THR A 216 -12.89 -20.06 -10.48
N ASP A 217 -13.10 -18.97 -11.22
CA ASP A 217 -13.09 -18.87 -12.69
C ASP A 217 -11.81 -18.22 -13.25
N LEU A 218 -10.86 -17.82 -12.41
CA LEU A 218 -9.64 -17.11 -12.81
C LEU A 218 -8.41 -17.63 -12.03
N ARG A 219 -7.60 -18.46 -12.68
CA ARG A 219 -6.39 -19.03 -12.04
C ARG A 219 -5.28 -17.99 -11.84
N PRO A 220 -4.35 -18.19 -10.89
CA PRO A 220 -3.15 -17.35 -10.76
C PRO A 220 -2.29 -17.33 -12.04
N GLY A 221 -1.46 -16.29 -12.19
CA GLY A 221 -0.50 -16.13 -13.29
C GLY A 221 -0.79 -14.95 -14.23
N VAL A 222 0.05 -14.80 -15.25
CA VAL A 222 -0.02 -13.69 -16.22
C VAL A 222 -0.72 -14.13 -17.50
N ARG A 223 -1.71 -13.35 -17.96
CA ARG A 223 -2.46 -13.63 -19.20
C ARG A 223 -2.97 -12.35 -19.85
N TYR A 224 -3.19 -12.37 -21.16
CA TYR A 224 -3.81 -11.24 -21.86
C TYR A 224 -5.33 -11.39 -21.91
N ASP A 225 -6.05 -10.41 -21.38
CA ASP A 225 -7.50 -10.30 -21.53
C ASP A 225 -7.84 -9.49 -22.78
N ARG A 226 -8.27 -10.19 -23.82
CA ARG A 226 -8.64 -9.57 -25.11
C ARG A 226 -9.87 -8.67 -25.02
N SER A 227 -10.80 -8.96 -24.11
CA SER A 227 -12.04 -8.20 -23.97
C SER A 227 -11.79 -6.81 -23.37
N ARG A 228 -10.79 -6.71 -22.49
CA ARG A 228 -10.42 -5.47 -21.80
C ARG A 228 -9.16 -4.82 -22.36
N GLY A 229 -8.37 -5.55 -23.15
CA GLY A 229 -7.12 -5.07 -23.73
C GLY A 229 -5.96 -4.98 -22.73
N LEU A 230 -6.01 -5.73 -21.63
CA LEU A 230 -5.06 -5.63 -20.51
C LEU A 230 -4.25 -6.92 -20.32
N TRP A 231 -3.00 -6.78 -19.87
CA TRP A 231 -2.28 -7.89 -19.26
C TRP A 231 -2.75 -8.05 -17.81
N LEU A 232 -3.40 -9.17 -17.53
CA LEU A 232 -3.82 -9.54 -16.19
C LEU A 232 -2.66 -10.19 -15.45
N THR A 233 -2.37 -9.67 -14.28
CA THR A 233 -1.51 -10.21 -13.23
C THR A 233 -2.42 -10.77 -12.15
N VAL A 234 -2.63 -12.09 -12.16
CA VAL A 234 -3.54 -12.74 -11.21
C VAL A 234 -2.76 -13.27 -10.02
N LEU A 235 -2.95 -12.65 -8.85
CA LEU A 235 -2.25 -13.00 -7.61
C LEU A 235 -2.83 -14.29 -6.98
N PRO A 236 -1.98 -15.12 -6.35
CA PRO A 236 -2.40 -16.39 -5.77
C PRO A 236 -3.30 -16.25 -4.53
N ASP A 237 -4.25 -17.19 -4.39
CA ASP A 237 -5.27 -17.31 -3.33
C ASP A 237 -5.58 -18.82 -3.12
N PRO A 238 -5.87 -19.32 -1.90
CA PRO A 238 -5.74 -18.66 -0.60
C PRO A 238 -4.34 -18.74 -0.02
N ASP A 239 -3.50 -19.69 -0.44
CA ASP A 239 -2.20 -19.93 0.19
C ASP A 239 -1.09 -18.97 -0.28
N GLY A 240 -1.49 -17.85 -0.90
CA GLY A 240 -0.59 -16.82 -1.43
C GLY A 240 -0.90 -15.44 -0.87
N PHE A 241 -0.57 -14.40 -1.64
CA PHE A 241 -0.76 -13.00 -1.26
C PHE A 241 -2.18 -12.70 -0.76
N MET A 242 -3.20 -13.29 -1.38
CA MET A 242 -4.59 -13.00 -1.03
C MET A 242 -5.04 -13.56 0.31
N GLY A 243 -4.59 -14.75 0.72
CA GLY A 243 -4.92 -15.27 2.04
C GLY A 243 -4.30 -14.42 3.13
N LEU A 244 -3.03 -14.05 2.95
CA LEU A 244 -2.32 -13.15 3.87
C LEU A 244 -3.02 -11.78 3.94
N PHE A 245 -3.38 -11.19 2.80
CA PHE A 245 -4.11 -9.92 2.77
C PHE A 245 -5.45 -10.00 3.50
N ASN A 246 -6.21 -11.07 3.27
CA ASN A 246 -7.50 -11.26 3.92
C ASN A 246 -7.34 -11.43 5.44
N ASP A 247 -6.33 -12.17 5.88
CA ASP A 247 -6.06 -12.35 7.31
C ASP A 247 -5.66 -11.02 7.97
N ALA A 248 -4.74 -10.27 7.35
CA ALA A 248 -4.35 -8.93 7.82
C ALA A 248 -5.54 -7.97 7.89
N TYR A 249 -6.38 -7.94 6.84
CA TYR A 249 -7.56 -7.09 6.78
C TYR A 249 -8.52 -7.37 7.94
N TRP A 250 -8.83 -8.64 8.19
CA TRP A 250 -9.70 -9.00 9.30
C TRP A 250 -9.05 -8.80 10.68
N SER A 251 -7.73 -8.84 10.76
CA SER A 251 -6.97 -8.50 11.98
C SER A 251 -7.12 -7.03 12.34
N VAL A 252 -6.83 -6.12 11.39
CA VAL A 252 -7.01 -4.68 11.58
C VAL A 252 -8.47 -4.32 11.81
N ALA A 253 -9.39 -4.92 11.03
CA ALA A 253 -10.82 -4.73 11.19
C ALA A 253 -11.29 -5.13 12.59
N SER A 254 -10.82 -6.27 13.13
CA SER A 254 -11.14 -6.70 14.49
C SER A 254 -10.76 -5.64 15.52
N ALA A 255 -9.56 -5.07 15.43
CA ALA A 255 -9.10 -4.01 16.33
C ALA A 255 -9.98 -2.75 16.20
N VAL A 256 -10.29 -2.33 14.97
CA VAL A 256 -11.19 -1.19 14.70
C VAL A 256 -12.58 -1.42 15.30
N TYR A 257 -13.17 -2.61 15.11
CA TYR A 257 -14.47 -2.94 15.68
C TYR A 257 -14.45 -2.88 17.21
N THR A 258 -13.39 -3.40 17.85
CA THR A 258 -13.25 -3.35 19.31
C THR A 258 -13.06 -1.92 19.83
N ILE A 259 -12.12 -1.15 19.27
CA ILE A 259 -11.81 0.21 19.73
C ILE A 259 -12.97 1.16 19.46
N GLY A 260 -13.58 1.05 18.28
CA GLY A 260 -14.72 1.86 17.83
C GLY A 260 -16.06 1.44 18.40
N LYS A 261 -16.12 0.30 19.11
CA LYS A 261 -17.36 -0.31 19.63
C LYS A 261 -18.43 -0.50 18.53
N GLN A 262 -17.99 -0.90 17.35
CA GLN A 262 -18.86 -1.14 16.20
C GLN A 262 -19.48 -2.55 16.27
N GLU A 263 -20.53 -2.78 15.48
CA GLU A 263 -21.07 -4.12 15.28
C GLU A 263 -20.01 -5.03 14.67
N ARG A 264 -19.89 -6.25 15.22
CA ARG A 264 -18.87 -7.20 14.78
C ARG A 264 -19.42 -8.05 13.63
N PRO A 265 -18.59 -8.38 12.63
CA PRO A 265 -18.99 -9.24 11.55
C PRO A 265 -19.25 -10.67 12.04
N PRO A 266 -19.87 -11.52 11.21
CA PRO A 266 -20.07 -12.93 11.53
C PRO A 266 -18.78 -13.67 11.89
N TYR A 267 -18.89 -14.68 12.75
CA TYR A 267 -17.74 -15.44 13.29
C TYR A 267 -16.80 -16.04 12.23
N TYR A 268 -17.30 -16.38 11.04
CA TYR A 268 -16.47 -16.95 9.98
C TYR A 268 -15.49 -15.95 9.33
N MET A 269 -15.62 -14.65 9.62
CA MET A 269 -14.64 -13.61 9.22
C MET A 269 -13.54 -13.42 10.26
N LYS A 270 -13.52 -14.24 11.32
CA LYS A 270 -12.51 -14.17 12.36
C LYS A 270 -11.11 -14.43 11.77
N PRO A 271 -10.12 -13.58 12.07
CA PRO A 271 -8.75 -13.78 11.60
C PRO A 271 -8.10 -15.01 12.25
N SER A 272 -6.96 -15.43 11.72
CA SER A 272 -6.13 -16.51 12.24
C SER A 272 -5.69 -16.24 13.69
N VAL A 273 -5.05 -17.22 14.34
CA VAL A 273 -4.51 -17.03 15.69
C VAL A 273 -3.44 -15.94 15.70
N LYS A 274 -2.56 -15.89 14.68
CA LYS A 274 -1.56 -14.84 14.54
C LYS A 274 -2.21 -13.49 14.24
N GLY A 275 -3.25 -13.45 13.40
CA GLY A 275 -4.03 -12.24 13.14
C GLY A 275 -4.75 -11.67 14.36
N GLN A 276 -5.29 -12.53 15.22
CA GLN A 276 -5.86 -12.11 16.50
C GLN A 276 -4.81 -11.44 17.41
N ARG A 277 -3.58 -11.96 17.45
CA ARG A 277 -2.48 -11.32 18.19
C ARG A 277 -2.14 -9.94 17.63
N VAL A 278 -2.18 -9.74 16.31
CA VAL A 278 -2.01 -8.40 15.72
C VAL A 278 -3.13 -7.47 16.19
N ALA A 279 -4.38 -7.93 16.13
CA ALA A 279 -5.53 -7.15 16.58
C ALA A 279 -5.40 -6.74 18.06
N GLU A 280 -5.10 -7.70 18.94
CA GLU A 280 -4.91 -7.48 20.38
C GLU A 280 -3.80 -6.45 20.66
N GLN A 281 -2.73 -6.44 19.86
CA GLN A 281 -1.65 -5.47 20.01
C GLN A 281 -2.07 -4.07 19.57
N ILE A 282 -2.80 -3.92 18.45
CA ILE A 282 -3.35 -2.62 18.01
C ILE A 282 -4.34 -2.08 19.06
N GLU A 283 -5.17 -2.95 19.64
CA GLU A 283 -6.16 -2.62 20.68
C GLU A 283 -5.55 -2.00 21.96
N LYS A 284 -4.26 -2.26 22.24
CA LYS A 284 -3.54 -1.66 23.38
C LYS A 284 -3.30 -0.15 23.21
N TYR A 285 -3.36 0.39 21.99
CA TYR A 285 -2.93 1.75 21.66
C TYR A 285 -4.04 2.66 21.10
N PRO A 286 -5.25 2.73 21.72
CA PRO A 286 -6.36 3.51 21.16
C PRO A 286 -6.07 5.03 21.12
N THR A 287 -5.21 5.54 22.00
CA THR A 287 -4.89 6.98 22.07
C THR A 287 -3.62 7.34 21.30
N ALA A 288 -2.88 6.38 20.75
CA ALA A 288 -1.72 6.66 19.91
C ALA A 288 -2.17 7.19 18.54
N LYS A 289 -1.31 7.97 17.89
CA LYS A 289 -1.54 8.39 16.49
C LYS A 289 -1.46 7.16 15.59
N VAL A 290 -2.28 7.13 14.55
CA VAL A 290 -2.27 6.03 13.57
C VAL A 290 -0.87 5.89 12.94
N ILE A 291 -0.22 7.01 12.61
CA ILE A 291 1.14 7.01 12.05
C ILE A 291 2.16 6.37 13.01
N ASP A 292 2.03 6.55 14.33
CA ASP A 292 2.93 5.91 15.29
C ASP A 292 2.73 4.39 15.33
N ILE A 293 1.48 3.92 15.16
CA ILE A 293 1.15 2.50 15.06
C ILE A 293 1.70 1.93 13.75
N GLU A 294 1.55 2.64 12.64
CA GLU A 294 2.12 2.25 11.35
C GLU A 294 3.63 2.10 11.40
N ASN A 295 4.34 3.04 12.03
CA ASN A 295 5.78 2.97 12.20
C ASN A 295 6.19 1.75 13.05
N ALA A 296 5.46 1.46 14.12
CA ALA A 296 5.74 0.29 14.95
C ALA A 296 5.44 -1.04 14.23
N LEU A 297 4.43 -1.08 13.36
CA LEU A 297 4.18 -2.23 12.47
C LEU A 297 5.29 -2.39 11.43
N ASP A 298 5.81 -1.29 10.88
CA ASP A 298 6.95 -1.30 9.95
C ASP A 298 8.21 -1.84 10.64
N GLU A 299 8.52 -1.32 11.84
CA GLU A 299 9.62 -1.81 12.66
C GLU A 299 9.49 -3.33 12.91
N ALA A 300 8.29 -3.81 13.26
CA ALA A 300 8.01 -5.22 13.52
C ALA A 300 8.11 -6.10 12.26
N ALA A 301 7.68 -5.59 11.10
CA ALA A 301 7.83 -6.27 9.82
C ALA A 301 9.31 -6.41 9.41
N GLN A 302 10.15 -5.46 9.82
CA GLN A 302 11.58 -5.41 9.50
C GLN A 302 12.48 -6.13 10.51
N GLN A 303 11.96 -6.58 11.66
CA GLN A 303 12.76 -7.28 12.67
C GLN A 303 13.53 -8.46 12.03
N HIS A 304 14.85 -8.46 12.22
CA HIS A 304 15.86 -9.41 11.71
C HIS A 304 16.33 -9.28 10.25
N LEU A 305 16.06 -8.16 9.55
CA LEU A 305 16.69 -7.89 8.23
C LEU A 305 18.16 -7.42 8.33
N VAL A 306 18.57 -6.81 9.44
CA VAL A 306 19.98 -6.48 9.76
C VAL A 306 20.19 -6.56 11.27
N GLU A 307 21.15 -7.34 11.74
CA GLU A 307 21.57 -7.36 13.15
C GLU A 307 22.36 -6.06 13.45
N VAL A 308 21.71 -5.09 14.11
CA VAL A 308 22.40 -3.91 14.65
C VAL A 308 22.74 -4.18 16.11
N LYS A 309 24.03 -4.34 16.41
CA LYS A 309 24.55 -4.35 17.79
C LYS A 309 24.30 -2.99 18.44
N HIS A 310 23.44 -2.93 19.43
CA HIS A 310 23.38 -1.79 20.34
C HIS A 310 24.65 -1.72 21.19
N GLN A 311 25.32 -0.56 21.16
CA GLN A 311 26.24 -0.15 22.21
C GLN A 311 25.67 1.14 22.83
N LEU A 312 25.30 1.06 24.10
CA LEU A 312 24.80 2.19 24.88
C LEU A 312 25.92 3.22 25.10
N VAL A 313 25.62 4.49 24.83
CA VAL A 313 26.35 5.63 25.39
C VAL A 313 25.31 6.54 26.05
N SER A 314 25.41 6.69 27.37
CA SER A 314 24.61 7.62 28.16
C SER A 314 25.05 9.06 27.89
N VAL A 315 24.09 9.98 27.75
CA VAL A 315 24.36 11.41 27.83
C VAL A 315 23.38 12.00 28.86
N GLU A 316 23.94 12.62 29.89
CA GLU A 316 23.21 13.33 30.95
C GLU A 316 22.43 14.53 30.39
N ALA A 317 21.25 14.80 30.96
CA ALA A 317 20.40 15.92 30.58
C ALA A 317 20.90 17.25 31.21
N PRO A 318 20.95 18.38 30.47
CA PRO A 318 21.29 19.68 31.04
C PRO A 318 20.17 20.32 31.88
N GLU A 319 20.56 21.08 32.91
CA GLU A 319 19.73 21.69 33.96
C GLU A 319 18.74 22.82 33.56
N TRP A 320 18.60 23.18 32.29
CA TRP A 320 17.80 24.36 31.87
C TRP A 320 16.48 24.03 31.16
N LEU A 321 15.97 22.79 31.28
CA LEU A 321 14.67 22.39 30.76
C LEU A 321 13.51 23.02 31.57
N HIS A 322 13.33 24.33 31.43
CA HIS A 322 12.15 25.04 31.91
C HIS A 322 11.05 25.03 30.84
N ILE A 323 9.95 24.39 31.24
CA ILE A 323 8.69 24.22 30.54
C ILE A 323 8.04 25.58 30.28
N ASN A 324 7.57 25.80 29.04
CA ASN A 324 6.46 26.72 28.77
C ASN A 324 5.23 25.89 28.44
N GLU A 325 4.18 26.07 29.23
CA GLU A 325 2.88 25.40 29.11
C GLU A 325 2.14 25.82 27.84
N LEU A 326 2.02 24.91 26.88
CA LEU A 326 0.99 24.96 25.84
C LEU A 326 0.52 23.53 25.57
N ARG A 327 -0.69 23.22 26.08
CA ARG A 327 -1.44 21.94 26.03
C ARG A 327 -0.66 20.74 26.53
N THR A 328 -1.14 20.11 27.61
CA THR A 328 -0.66 18.80 28.05
C THR A 328 -0.65 17.87 26.85
N PRO A 329 0.52 17.41 26.35
CA PRO A 329 0.52 16.37 25.34
C PRO A 329 -0.20 15.19 25.97
N VAL A 330 -1.20 14.66 25.28
CA VAL A 330 -1.75 13.36 25.67
C VAL A 330 -0.57 12.41 25.63
N ILE A 331 -0.06 12.02 26.80
CA ILE A 331 1.03 11.05 26.92
C ILE A 331 0.44 9.72 26.48
N ALA A 332 0.48 9.47 25.18
CA ALA A 332 0.12 8.19 24.61
C ALA A 332 1.30 7.24 24.79
N PRO A 333 1.06 5.98 25.19
CA PRO A 333 2.13 4.98 25.22
C PRO A 333 2.67 4.81 23.79
N ARG A 334 4.01 4.79 23.65
CA ARG A 334 4.65 4.53 22.37
C ARG A 334 4.27 3.11 21.89
N PRO A 335 3.67 2.97 20.69
CA PRO A 335 3.35 1.66 20.15
C PRO A 335 4.59 0.77 20.01
N HIS A 336 4.46 -0.50 20.40
CA HIS A 336 5.49 -1.52 20.22
C HIS A 336 4.80 -2.87 20.01
N PHE A 337 5.29 -3.66 19.04
CA PHE A 337 4.73 -4.95 18.68
C PHE A 337 5.69 -6.09 19.03
N GLU A 338 5.16 -7.09 19.71
CA GLU A 338 5.81 -8.35 20.08
C GLU A 338 5.88 -9.30 18.86
N PRO A 339 6.89 -10.17 18.75
CA PRO A 339 6.96 -11.18 17.68
C PRO A 339 5.74 -12.12 17.63
N LEU A 340 5.37 -12.55 16.43
CA LEU A 340 4.27 -13.49 16.19
C LEU A 340 4.80 -14.93 16.08
N ASP A 341 5.27 -15.51 17.19
CA ASP A 341 5.74 -16.90 17.24
C ASP A 341 4.73 -17.90 16.62
#